data_AF-A0A4R1QNN0-F1
#
_entry.id   AF-A0A4R1QNN0-F1
#
_cell.length_a   1.000
_cell.length_b   1.000
_cell.length_c   1.000
_cell.angle_alpha   90.00
_cell.angle_beta   90.00
_cell.angle_gamma   90.00
#
_symmetry.space_group_name_H-M   'P 1'
#
loop_
_entity.id
_entity.type
_entity.pdbx_description
1 polymer ?
#
loop_
_entity_poly.entity_id
_entity_poly.type
_entity_poly.pdbx_seq_one_letter_code
_entity_poly.pdbx_strand_id
1 'polypeptide(L)'
;MKKTLWIIVAIIISGLFISHSYSQGNVAILIYETYFKNVVRISIINAASSGNEDEDIASIEQLNIIKNEMRNIVIIKKYTNNPNYGGAFKNNNFRLMCITVKIKEKKHKVREILYSTHDAVMIAREDDIFPDKKPQKFGEKIAVYEFKIPPRVNDLIKQCENRLPKEGFYFNTWTEKF
;
A
#
# COMPACT_ATOMS: atom_id res chain seq x y z
N MET A 1 -12.05 -37.89 -29.61
CA MET A 1 -10.83 -37.08 -29.36
C MET A 1 -11.11 -35.61 -29.03
N LYS A 2 -12.00 -34.88 -29.74
CA LYS A 2 -12.25 -33.45 -29.46
C LYS A 2 -12.80 -33.15 -28.04
N LYS A 3 -13.75 -33.95 -27.53
CA LYS A 3 -14.36 -33.71 -26.20
C LYS A 3 -13.37 -33.86 -25.03
N THR A 4 -12.47 -34.82 -25.11
CA THR A 4 -11.45 -35.07 -24.07
C THR A 4 -10.42 -33.94 -23.98
N LEU A 5 -10.07 -33.34 -25.13
CA LEU A 5 -9.16 -32.19 -25.19
C LEU A 5 -9.74 -30.95 -24.50
N TRP A 6 -11.03 -30.66 -24.71
CA TRP A 6 -11.72 -29.53 -24.06
C TRP A 6 -11.80 -29.66 -22.53
N ILE A 7 -11.96 -30.88 -22.01
CA ILE A 7 -11.98 -31.15 -20.57
C ILE A 7 -10.61 -30.89 -19.95
N ILE A 8 -9.53 -31.36 -20.60
CA ILE A 8 -8.16 -31.14 -20.13
C ILE A 8 -7.82 -29.64 -20.12
N VAL A 9 -8.20 -28.91 -21.18
CA VAL A 9 -8.00 -27.45 -21.25
C VAL A 9 -8.77 -26.74 -20.12
N ALA A 10 -10.03 -27.13 -19.85
CA ALA A 10 -10.81 -26.54 -18.77
C ALA A 10 -10.19 -26.77 -17.38
N ILE A 11 -9.64 -27.97 -17.11
CA ILE A 11 -8.98 -28.32 -15.84
C ILE A 11 -7.67 -27.53 -15.66
N ILE A 12 -6.88 -27.39 -16.72
CA ILE A 12 -5.61 -26.63 -16.66
C ILE A 12 -5.91 -25.14 -16.43
N ILE A 13 -6.89 -24.59 -17.14
CA ILE A 13 -7.29 -23.19 -16.99
C ILE A 13 -7.83 -22.94 -15.57
N SER A 14 -8.72 -23.79 -15.05
CA SER A 14 -9.26 -23.62 -13.70
C SER A 14 -8.17 -23.76 -12.62
N GLY A 15 -7.24 -24.69 -12.77
CA GLY A 15 -6.08 -24.84 -11.87
C GLY A 15 -5.21 -23.58 -11.81
N LEU A 16 -4.89 -23.00 -12.97
CA LEU A 16 -4.12 -21.75 -13.06
C LEU A 16 -4.85 -20.57 -12.41
N PHE A 17 -6.17 -20.45 -12.60
CA PHE A 17 -6.98 -19.41 -11.97
C PHE A 17 -7.05 -19.55 -10.44
N ILE A 18 -7.16 -20.77 -9.91
CA ILE A 18 -7.18 -21.04 -8.47
C ILE A 18 -5.82 -20.69 -7.84
N SER A 19 -4.72 -21.13 -8.45
CA SER A 19 -3.36 -20.84 -7.94
C SER A 19 -3.05 -19.34 -7.93
N HIS A 20 -3.47 -18.61 -8.98
CA HIS A 20 -3.29 -17.16 -9.04
C HIS A 20 -4.10 -16.44 -7.94
N SER A 21 -5.35 -16.84 -7.74
CA SER A 21 -6.24 -16.27 -6.71
C SER A 21 -5.71 -16.54 -5.29
N TYR A 22 -5.20 -17.75 -5.03
CA TYR A 22 -4.58 -18.09 -3.75
C TYR A 22 -3.32 -17.26 -3.46
N SER A 23 -2.48 -17.05 -4.49
CA SER A 23 -1.29 -16.20 -4.38
C SER A 23 -1.66 -14.74 -4.06
N GLN A 24 -2.69 -14.18 -4.70
CA GLN A 24 -3.18 -12.84 -4.39
C GLN A 24 -3.78 -12.73 -2.98
N GLY A 25 -4.51 -13.76 -2.53
CA GLY A 25 -5.06 -13.83 -1.18
C GLY A 25 -3.97 -13.78 -0.10
N ASN A 26 -2.89 -14.56 -0.27
CA ASN A 26 -1.77 -14.53 0.66
C ASN A 26 -1.07 -13.16 0.71
N VAL A 27 -0.89 -12.52 -0.44
CA VAL A 27 -0.30 -11.16 -0.49
C VAL A 27 -1.20 -10.15 0.23
N ALA A 28 -2.52 -10.19 -0.03
CA ALA A 28 -3.48 -9.30 0.62
C ALA A 28 -3.45 -9.45 2.16
N ILE A 29 -3.38 -10.69 2.66
CA ILE A 29 -3.23 -10.98 4.09
C ILE A 29 -1.94 -10.34 4.61
N LEU A 30 -0.80 -10.58 3.95
CA LEU A 30 0.48 -10.04 4.41
C LEU A 30 0.53 -8.51 4.40
N ILE A 31 -0.10 -7.85 3.42
CA ILE A 31 -0.24 -6.38 3.42
C ILE A 31 -1.05 -5.93 4.64
N TYR A 32 -2.21 -6.57 4.89
CA TYR A 32 -3.03 -6.25 6.05
C TYR A 32 -2.25 -6.41 7.36
N GLU A 33 -1.53 -7.50 7.52
CA GLU A 33 -0.73 -7.75 8.72
C GLU A 33 0.43 -6.76 8.89
N THR A 34 1.07 -6.38 7.78
CA THR A 34 2.23 -5.48 7.76
C THR A 34 1.85 -4.04 8.11
N TYR A 35 0.74 -3.56 7.58
CA TYR A 35 0.37 -2.14 7.64
C TYR A 35 -0.82 -1.84 8.56
N PHE A 36 -1.87 -2.66 8.56
CA PHE A 36 -3.17 -2.23 9.10
C PHE A 36 -3.58 -2.96 10.39
N LYS A 37 -3.24 -4.24 10.57
CA LYS A 37 -3.67 -5.08 11.70
C LYS A 37 -3.43 -4.41 13.07
N ASN A 38 -2.24 -3.83 13.24
CA ASN A 38 -1.79 -3.20 14.49
C ASN A 38 -1.52 -1.70 14.32
N VAL A 39 -2.22 -1.03 13.41
CA VAL A 39 -2.07 0.41 13.21
C VAL A 39 -2.47 1.19 14.46
N VAL A 40 -1.66 2.19 14.80
CA VAL A 40 -1.90 3.10 15.93
C VAL A 40 -1.93 4.57 15.52
N ARG A 41 -1.34 4.93 14.37
CA ARG A 41 -1.34 6.28 13.81
C ARG A 41 -1.07 6.18 12.32
N ILE A 42 -1.72 7.02 11.53
CA ILE A 42 -1.39 7.26 10.11
C ILE A 42 -1.17 8.75 9.95
N SER A 43 -0.04 9.13 9.35
CA SER A 43 0.36 10.52 9.16
C SER A 43 0.55 10.81 7.68
N ILE A 44 0.03 11.95 7.23
CA ILE A 44 0.26 12.50 5.90
C ILE A 44 1.08 13.77 6.09
N ILE A 45 2.26 13.82 5.47
CA ILE A 45 3.22 14.91 5.64
C ILE A 45 3.18 15.81 4.41
N ASN A 46 2.97 17.10 4.62
CA ASN A 46 3.17 18.15 3.63
C ASN A 46 4.41 18.97 4.03
N ALA A 47 5.43 18.98 3.18
CA ALA A 47 6.59 19.84 3.35
C ALA A 47 6.25 21.25 2.84
N ALA A 48 5.66 22.08 3.70
CA ALA A 48 5.31 23.46 3.40
C ALA A 48 6.48 24.42 3.63
N SER A 49 6.40 25.60 3.01
CA SER A 49 7.40 26.68 3.13
C SER A 49 7.51 27.26 4.55
N SER A 50 6.48 27.11 5.38
CA SER A 50 6.44 27.48 6.81
C SER A 50 7.08 26.44 7.73
N GLY A 51 7.45 25.27 7.20
CA GLY A 51 7.87 24.10 7.98
C GLY A 51 7.11 22.85 7.55
N ASN A 52 7.55 21.68 8.02
CA ASN A 52 6.81 20.44 7.79
C ASN A 52 5.52 20.47 8.63
N GLU A 53 4.38 20.28 7.98
CA GLU A 53 3.08 20.12 8.65
C GLU A 53 2.57 18.70 8.41
N ASP A 54 2.14 18.03 9.48
CA ASP A 54 1.58 16.68 9.45
C ASP A 54 0.13 16.67 9.96
N GLU A 55 -0.71 15.91 9.26
CA GLU A 55 -2.08 15.61 9.68
C GLU A 55 -2.24 14.12 9.91
N ASP A 56 -2.96 13.80 10.99
CA ASP A 56 -3.04 12.45 11.51
C ASP A 56 -4.44 11.86 11.50
N ILE A 57 -4.48 10.57 11.19
CA ILE A 57 -5.55 9.68 11.62
C ILE A 57 -5.04 8.92 12.85
N ALA A 58 -5.49 9.33 14.03
CA ALA A 58 -5.07 8.76 15.31
C ALA A 58 -6.24 8.45 16.26
N SER A 59 -7.47 8.87 15.95
CA SER A 59 -8.61 8.54 16.80
C SER A 59 -8.94 7.05 16.74
N ILE A 60 -9.36 6.48 17.87
CA ILE A 60 -9.69 5.05 17.98
C ILE A 60 -10.76 4.64 16.96
N GLU A 61 -11.79 5.48 16.77
CA GLU A 61 -12.87 5.22 15.82
C GLU A 61 -12.38 5.14 14.37
N GLN A 62 -11.62 6.14 13.92
CA GLN A 62 -11.09 6.16 12.56
C GLN A 62 -10.11 5.00 12.33
N LEU A 63 -9.24 4.70 13.29
CA LEU A 63 -8.32 3.56 13.21
C LEU A 63 -9.08 2.22 13.16
N ASN A 64 -10.21 2.10 13.85
CA ASN A 64 -11.06 0.90 13.78
C ASN A 64 -11.72 0.76 12.41
N ILE A 65 -12.19 1.86 11.79
CA ILE A 65 -12.69 1.84 10.41
C ILE A 65 -11.60 1.30 9.49
N ILE A 66 -10.39 1.84 9.55
CA ILE A 66 -9.27 1.40 8.71
C ILE A 66 -8.96 -0.08 8.96
N LYS A 67 -8.84 -0.51 10.22
CA LYS A 67 -8.58 -1.92 10.55
C LYS A 67 -9.64 -2.87 10.01
N ASN A 68 -10.90 -2.47 10.00
CA ASN A 68 -11.99 -3.34 9.57
C ASN A 68 -12.11 -3.38 8.05
N GLU A 69 -12.10 -2.24 7.39
CA GLU A 69 -12.25 -2.12 5.94
C GLU A 69 -11.02 -2.71 5.22
N MET A 70 -9.81 -2.51 5.76
CA MET A 70 -8.57 -3.02 5.17
C MET A 70 -8.32 -4.51 5.44
N ARG A 71 -9.23 -5.26 6.08
CA ARG A 71 -9.11 -6.73 6.19
C ARG A 71 -9.27 -7.44 4.86
N ASN A 72 -10.06 -6.86 3.96
CA ASN A 72 -10.45 -7.48 2.69
C ASN A 72 -9.76 -6.75 1.52
N ILE A 73 -8.43 -6.71 1.55
CA ILE A 73 -7.65 -6.03 0.51
C ILE A 73 -7.86 -6.71 -0.85
N VAL A 74 -8.21 -5.89 -1.84
CA VAL A 74 -8.34 -6.32 -3.24
C VAL A 74 -7.12 -5.85 -4.03
N ILE A 75 -6.22 -6.78 -4.35
CA ILE A 75 -5.06 -6.52 -5.21
C ILE A 75 -5.56 -6.29 -6.64
N ILE A 76 -5.15 -5.17 -7.23
CA ILE A 76 -5.49 -4.81 -8.62
C ILE A 76 -4.44 -5.38 -9.57
N LYS A 77 -3.16 -5.16 -9.25
CA LYS A 77 -2.04 -5.61 -10.08
C LYS A 77 -0.74 -5.69 -9.30
N LYS A 78 0.15 -6.58 -9.76
CA LYS A 78 1.56 -6.63 -9.41
C LYS A 78 2.37 -6.12 -10.60
N TYR A 79 3.32 -5.22 -10.38
CA TYR A 79 4.23 -4.75 -11.43
C TYR A 79 5.57 -4.33 -10.84
N THR A 80 6.54 -4.11 -11.72
CA THR A 80 7.83 -3.53 -11.34
C THR A 80 7.86 -2.06 -11.74
N ASN A 81 8.35 -1.21 -10.85
CA ASN A 81 8.54 0.22 -11.12
C ASN A 81 10.02 0.58 -10.93
N ASN A 82 10.55 1.49 -11.75
CA ASN A 82 11.91 1.99 -11.54
C ASN A 82 11.84 3.26 -10.68
N PRO A 83 12.18 3.22 -9.38
CA PRO A 83 12.39 4.44 -8.65
C PRO A 83 13.66 5.09 -9.20
N ASN A 84 13.54 6.03 -10.14
CA ASN A 84 14.68 6.87 -10.50
C ASN A 84 15.15 7.66 -9.25
N TYR A 85 16.33 8.25 -9.26
CA TYR A 85 16.76 9.21 -8.24
C TYR A 85 15.65 10.26 -8.02
N GLY A 86 15.04 10.29 -6.82
CA GLY A 86 13.82 11.07 -6.56
C GLY A 86 12.52 10.45 -7.11
N GLY A 87 12.43 9.11 -7.10
CA GLY A 87 11.52 8.21 -7.82
C GLY A 87 10.02 8.43 -7.65
N ALA A 88 9.53 9.59 -8.08
CA ALA A 88 8.13 9.87 -8.24
C ALA A 88 7.50 8.77 -9.10
N PHE A 89 6.42 8.16 -8.61
CA PHE A 89 5.48 7.56 -9.54
C PHE A 89 5.11 8.65 -10.54
N LYS A 90 5.23 8.38 -11.84
CA LYS A 90 5.03 9.37 -12.93
C LYS A 90 3.71 10.16 -12.82
N ASN A 91 2.79 9.72 -11.98
CA ASN A 91 1.55 10.39 -11.69
C ASN A 91 1.69 11.26 -10.43
N ASN A 92 1.49 12.57 -10.58
CA ASN A 92 1.47 13.55 -9.47
C ASN A 92 0.37 13.27 -8.42
N ASN A 93 -0.44 12.25 -8.64
CA ASN A 93 -1.55 11.85 -7.77
C ASN A 93 -1.14 10.91 -6.62
N PHE A 94 0.12 10.44 -6.59
CA PHE A 94 0.62 9.58 -5.52
C PHE A 94 1.34 10.39 -4.44
N ARG A 95 1.00 10.10 -3.19
CA ARG A 95 1.55 10.74 -1.99
C ARG A 95 2.03 9.67 -1.02
N LEU A 96 3.07 9.99 -0.25
CA LEU A 96 3.60 9.16 0.81
C LEU A 96 2.72 9.28 2.05
N MET A 97 2.44 8.14 2.65
CA MET A 97 1.74 8.01 3.92
C MET A 97 2.57 7.18 4.89
N CYS A 98 2.75 7.71 6.09
CA CYS A 98 3.48 7.07 7.16
C CYS A 98 2.49 6.36 8.08
N ILE A 99 2.56 5.04 8.13
CA ILE A 99 1.72 4.17 8.95
C ILE A 99 2.54 3.67 10.14
N THR A 100 2.20 4.12 11.34
CA THR A 100 2.82 3.64 12.57
C THR A 100 2.08 2.41 13.07
N VAL A 101 2.80 1.30 13.19
CA VAL A 101 2.27 0.02 13.68
C VAL A 101 2.92 -0.38 15.00
N LYS A 102 2.14 -0.99 15.89
CA LYS A 102 2.65 -1.60 17.13
C LYS A 102 3.25 -2.97 16.83
N ILE A 103 4.52 -3.19 17.19
CA ILE A 103 5.22 -4.47 17.00
C ILE A 103 5.42 -5.24 18.32
N LYS A 104 5.53 -4.54 19.45
CA LYS A 104 5.59 -5.10 20.82
C LYS A 104 4.91 -4.11 21.78
N GLU A 105 4.72 -4.48 23.05
CA GLU A 105 4.00 -3.66 24.04
C GLU A 105 4.42 -2.18 24.07
N LYS A 106 5.73 -1.92 23.96
CA LYS A 106 6.32 -0.57 24.01
C LYS A 106 7.15 -0.23 22.77
N LYS A 107 6.95 -0.93 21.65
CA LYS A 107 7.72 -0.68 20.41
C LYS A 107 6.79 -0.45 19.23
N HIS A 108 7.08 0.62 18.50
CA HIS A 108 6.41 0.99 17.26
C HIS A 108 7.39 0.90 16.09
N LYS A 109 6.85 0.70 14.89
CA LYS A 109 7.59 0.77 13.64
C LYS A 109 6.80 1.65 12.68
N VAL A 110 7.50 2.60 12.04
CA VAL A 110 6.92 3.36 10.94
C VAL A 110 7.07 2.55 9.66
N ARG A 111 5.99 2.45 8.92
CA ARG A 111 5.90 1.82 7.61
C ARG A 111 5.45 2.87 6.62
N GLU A 112 5.94 2.76 5.40
CA GLU A 112 5.64 3.73 4.36
C GLU A 112 4.82 3.07 3.26
N ILE A 113 3.82 3.78 2.79
CA ILE A 113 2.99 3.36 1.68
C ILE A 113 2.72 4.56 0.77
N LEU A 114 2.61 4.32 -0.53
CA LEU A 114 2.11 5.36 -1.43
C LEU A 114 0.61 5.19 -1.62
N TYR A 115 -0.12 6.28 -1.70
CA TYR A 115 -1.56 6.28 -1.91
C TYR A 115 -1.97 7.37 -2.90
N SER A 116 -3.12 7.18 -3.53
CA SER A 116 -3.80 8.19 -4.33
C SER A 116 -5.27 8.23 -3.98
N THR A 117 -5.75 9.35 -3.46
CA THR A 117 -7.18 9.56 -3.15
C THR A 117 -8.03 9.82 -4.39
N HIS A 118 -7.39 10.31 -5.46
CA HIS A 118 -7.98 10.47 -6.79
C HIS A 118 -8.28 9.11 -7.42
N ASP A 119 -7.27 8.24 -7.50
CA ASP A 119 -7.38 6.93 -8.12
C ASP A 119 -7.98 5.87 -7.16
N ALA A 120 -8.13 6.21 -5.87
CA ALA A 120 -8.57 5.32 -4.79
C ALA A 120 -7.74 4.03 -4.68
N VAL A 121 -6.42 4.17 -4.78
CA VAL A 121 -5.46 3.05 -4.71
C VAL A 121 -4.29 3.32 -3.78
N MET A 122 -3.73 2.25 -3.23
CA MET A 122 -2.48 2.23 -2.48
C MET A 122 -1.47 1.29 -3.12
N ILE A 123 -0.19 1.56 -2.87
CA ILE A 123 0.94 0.79 -3.41
C ILE A 123 1.86 0.39 -2.26
N ALA A 124 2.03 -0.92 -2.06
CA ALA A 124 2.97 -1.49 -1.12
C ALA A 124 4.17 -2.12 -1.84
N ARG A 125 5.38 -1.96 -1.28
CA ARG A 125 6.61 -2.57 -1.80
C ARG A 125 6.65 -4.05 -1.43
N GLU A 126 7.13 -4.89 -2.34
CA GLU A 126 7.32 -6.32 -2.06
C GLU A 126 8.25 -6.55 -0.87
N ASP A 127 9.35 -5.80 -0.77
CA ASP A 127 10.32 -5.92 0.34
C ASP A 127 9.76 -5.51 1.71
N ASP A 128 8.69 -4.71 1.75
CA ASP A 128 8.01 -4.39 3.01
C ASP A 128 7.15 -5.55 3.52
N ILE A 129 6.57 -6.31 2.59
CA ILE A 129 5.63 -7.40 2.82
C ILE A 129 6.39 -8.72 3.06
N PHE A 130 7.51 -8.91 2.39
CA PHE A 130 8.34 -10.12 2.45
C PHE A 130 9.75 -9.78 2.95
N PRO A 131 9.93 -9.56 4.26
CA PRO A 131 11.21 -9.13 4.83
C PRO A 131 12.33 -10.17 4.70
N ASP A 132 11.99 -11.44 4.49
CA ASP A 132 12.95 -12.53 4.30
C ASP A 132 13.57 -12.54 2.89
N LYS A 133 13.01 -11.77 1.95
CA LYS A 133 13.64 -11.57 0.65
C LYS A 133 14.79 -10.59 0.80
N LYS A 134 15.88 -10.86 0.07
CA LYS A 134 17.01 -9.93 -0.01
C LYS A 134 16.48 -8.55 -0.42
N PRO A 135 16.79 -7.48 0.33
CA PRO A 135 16.40 -6.13 -0.05
C PRO A 135 16.83 -5.84 -1.49
N GLN A 136 15.94 -5.28 -2.30
CA GLN A 136 16.29 -4.85 -3.64
C GLN A 136 17.36 -3.76 -3.58
N LYS A 137 18.34 -3.84 -4.46
CA LYS A 137 19.45 -2.87 -4.46
C LYS A 137 18.98 -1.53 -5.02
N PHE A 138 19.71 -0.50 -4.63
CA PHE A 138 19.57 0.83 -5.22
C PHE A 138 19.65 0.79 -6.75
N GLY A 139 18.74 1.49 -7.43
CA GLY A 139 18.68 1.56 -8.90
C GLY A 139 18.06 0.35 -9.59
N GLU A 140 17.62 -0.67 -8.84
CA GLU A 140 16.87 -1.80 -9.40
C GLU A 140 15.36 -1.51 -9.44
N LYS A 141 14.66 -2.12 -10.41
CA LYS A 141 13.20 -2.01 -10.48
C LYS A 141 12.56 -2.65 -9.25
N ILE A 142 11.77 -1.89 -8.50
CA ILE A 142 11.07 -2.36 -7.32
C ILE A 142 9.78 -3.08 -7.69
N ALA A 143 9.57 -4.27 -7.16
CA ALA A 143 8.29 -4.95 -7.31
C ALA A 143 7.27 -4.39 -6.31
N VAL A 144 6.09 -4.05 -6.80
CA VAL A 144 5.04 -3.41 -6.02
C VAL A 144 3.68 -4.07 -6.24
N TYR A 145 2.84 -3.95 -5.23
CA TYR A 145 1.44 -4.40 -5.25
C TYR A 145 0.53 -3.20 -5.11
N GLU A 146 -0.31 -2.97 -6.13
CA GLU A 146 -1.33 -1.94 -6.11
C GLU A 146 -2.67 -2.55 -5.74
N PHE A 147 -3.38 -1.91 -4.80
CA PHE A 147 -4.63 -2.41 -4.26
C PHE A 147 -5.63 -1.28 -4.02
N LYS A 148 -6.92 -1.63 -4.03
CA LYS A 148 -8.02 -0.66 -3.87
C LYS A 148 -8.08 -0.13 -2.43
N ILE A 149 -8.32 1.17 -2.30
CA ILE A 149 -8.74 1.78 -1.03
C ILE A 149 -10.26 1.66 -0.92
N PRO A 150 -10.80 1.05 0.15
CA PRO A 150 -12.23 1.06 0.43
C PRO A 150 -12.76 2.50 0.54
N PRO A 151 -13.98 2.81 0.05
CA PRO A 151 -14.49 4.18 0.00
C PRO A 151 -14.39 4.94 1.33
N ARG A 152 -14.79 4.29 2.43
CA ARG A 152 -14.74 4.90 3.78
C ARG A 152 -13.33 5.25 4.22
N VAL A 153 -12.34 4.43 3.88
CA VAL A 153 -10.93 4.71 4.16
C VAL A 153 -10.45 5.87 3.29
N ASN A 154 -10.84 5.89 2.01
CA ASN A 154 -10.50 6.98 1.09
C ASN A 154 -11.04 8.33 1.58
N ASP A 155 -12.28 8.34 2.10
CA ASP A 155 -12.90 9.55 2.64
C ASP A 155 -12.18 10.07 3.88
N LEU A 156 -11.75 9.17 4.78
CA LEU A 156 -10.94 9.55 5.95
C LEU A 156 -9.61 10.18 5.55
N ILE A 157 -8.94 9.59 4.56
CA ILE A 157 -7.67 10.12 4.03
C ILE A 157 -7.90 11.50 3.42
N LYS A 158 -8.92 11.67 2.56
CA LYS A 158 -9.28 12.96 1.97
C LYS A 158 -9.60 14.03 3.02
N GLN A 159 -10.27 13.66 4.12
CA GLN A 159 -10.55 14.59 5.21
C GLN A 159 -9.26 15.09 5.87
N CYS A 160 -8.27 14.23 6.07
CA CYS A 160 -6.95 14.63 6.57
C CYS A 160 -6.20 15.49 5.54
N GLU A 161 -6.21 15.12 4.26
CA GLU A 161 -5.59 15.92 3.18
C GLU A 161 -6.16 17.34 3.13
N ASN A 162 -7.48 17.50 3.30
CA ASN A 162 -8.15 18.81 3.24
C ASN A 162 -7.82 19.72 4.42
N ARG A 163 -7.23 19.19 5.50
CA ARG A 163 -6.78 19.99 6.66
C ARG A 163 -5.35 20.47 6.52
N LEU A 164 -4.56 19.83 5.66
CA LEU A 164 -3.20 20.25 5.36
C LEU A 164 -3.18 21.57 4.57
N PRO A 165 -2.09 22.34 4.65
CA PRO A 165 -1.88 23.51 3.81
C PRO A 165 -2.04 23.18 2.33
N LYS A 166 -2.62 24.14 1.57
CA LYS A 166 -2.73 24.02 0.11
C LYS A 166 -1.39 24.24 -0.61
N GLU A 167 -0.49 24.99 0.01
CA GLU A 167 0.86 25.25 -0.46
C GLU A 167 1.84 24.24 0.16
N GLY A 168 2.94 23.94 -0.54
CA GLY A 168 3.93 22.94 -0.12
C GLY A 168 4.07 21.77 -1.08
N PHE A 169 4.88 20.79 -0.69
CA PHE A 169 5.17 19.61 -1.49
C PHE A 169 4.87 18.32 -0.72
N TYR A 170 4.20 17.39 -1.40
CA TYR A 170 4.01 16.03 -0.91
C TYR A 170 5.09 15.11 -1.46
N PHE A 171 5.69 14.31 -0.59
CA PHE A 171 6.55 13.21 -1.02
C PHE A 171 5.75 12.25 -1.89
N ASN A 172 6.28 11.88 -3.05
CA ASN A 172 5.63 10.99 -4.04
C ASN A 172 6.45 9.71 -4.29
N THR A 173 7.40 9.42 -3.39
CA THR A 173 8.26 8.24 -3.38
C THR A 173 8.50 7.81 -1.93
N TRP A 174 8.88 6.54 -1.74
CA TRP A 174 9.37 6.06 -0.45
C TRP A 174 10.71 6.67 -0.07
N THR A 175 11.02 6.70 1.22
CA THR A 175 12.37 7.05 1.67
C THR A 175 13.33 5.89 1.40
N GLU A 176 14.60 6.25 1.20
CA GLU A 176 15.69 5.29 1.05
C GLU A 176 15.88 4.52 2.36
N LYS A 177 15.97 3.19 2.25
CA LYS A 177 16.37 2.33 3.37
C LYS A 177 17.88 2.16 3.29
N PHE A 178 18.61 2.86 4.16
CA PHE A 178 20.05 2.70 4.36
C PHE A 178 20.35 1.44 5.19
#